data_AF-A0AAE1A9A1-F1
#
_entry.id   AF-A0AAE1A9A1-F1
#
_cell.length_a   1.000
_cell.length_b   1.000
_cell.length_c   1.000
_cell.angle_alpha   90.00
_cell.angle_beta   90.00
_cell.angle_gamma   90.00
#
_symmetry.space_group_name_H-M   'P 1'
#
loop_
_entity.id
_entity.type
_entity.pdbx_description
1 polymer ?
#
loop_
_entity_poly.entity_id
_entity_poly.type
_entity_poly.pdbx_seq_one_letter_code
_entity_poly.pdbx_strand_id
1 'polypeptide(L)'
;MSVCSPIIKLKVQPVQLPEGVPRASSIASIADLSGNGTWTKSVDIDFPSETVNGSEKLEVSASGNFLASVFDNLEDLMKRPYGCGEQNMLNFAPNIFLLEFYLRTDTLTNALKTKAVTYMLAGYQKENKYRHKDGGFSAFGSRDPQASTWLTAFVVKCYALAQQLYLQNDDLLAIDSNIMEESLKFLTVRQKRDGSFYENGTVFHKEMQGASAEEGVSLTAYTLIAMYEAQQVFREGNDTLSMKILDHIESSMDRATAYLTTKLSTLTDSYDICVTTYALTLVDAPAKETAFIMMQNKAIVNAHGKHWERPKPQKEERYHWSATTDSINIEMTAYALLVYSLRPDAVSNGFPVLKWLTKNKGPNAGFYSTQDTIIGLQALSRVGSELYTGEDIPMNVTITYVDPNGMDEMHVFDLDKSNEMLLQIARINYMNNNPKVLDIKVQTRSGEKGPTNAVVETTLRYNIMEKVRTNRYILDFTQTQTKARFILDISIKAPHGEKRSMSILAVELAAGYFPDLESLGDNIFISLAEVREDTLYVYFDTDVIDSEGVEVRAIFQVKPSGALTKPKPRFIRVYDFYEPQYEASQTYTLKQVGDDEFCSNVGDVGVCAILHSQSTMN
;
A
#
# COMPACT_ATOMS: atom_id res chain seq x y z
N MET A 1 3.06 64.14 -11.09
CA MET A 1 2.36 62.98 -10.47
C MET A 1 3.15 61.73 -10.83
N SER A 2 3.88 61.16 -9.87
CA SER A 2 4.53 59.86 -10.01
C SER A 2 4.26 59.13 -8.70
N VAL A 3 3.38 58.14 -8.77
CA VAL A 3 2.86 57.38 -7.63
C VAL A 3 3.93 56.38 -7.20
N CYS A 4 4.34 56.42 -5.93
CA CYS A 4 5.11 55.35 -5.32
C CYS A 4 4.23 54.11 -5.15
N SER A 5 4.56 53.01 -5.81
CA SER A 5 4.03 51.68 -5.46
C SER A 5 4.79 51.12 -4.25
N PRO A 6 4.11 50.60 -3.22
CA PRO A 6 4.77 49.89 -2.14
C PRO A 6 5.16 48.49 -2.61
N ILE A 7 6.45 48.15 -2.49
CA ILE A 7 6.97 46.80 -2.64
C ILE A 7 6.41 45.96 -1.49
N ILE A 8 5.45 45.09 -1.80
CA ILE A 8 4.95 44.06 -0.87
C ILE A 8 6.10 43.07 -0.66
N LYS A 9 6.79 43.18 0.48
CA LYS A 9 7.69 42.11 0.96
C LYS A 9 6.83 40.94 1.41
N LEU A 10 6.64 39.97 0.53
CA LEU A 10 6.17 38.64 0.91
C LEU A 10 7.20 38.04 1.87
N LYS A 11 6.91 38.07 3.18
CA LYS A 11 7.55 37.19 4.16
C LYS A 11 7.11 35.77 3.83
N VAL A 12 7.86 35.09 2.98
CA VAL A 12 7.80 33.63 2.89
C VAL A 12 8.48 33.14 4.16
N GLN A 13 7.69 32.83 5.20
CA GLN A 13 8.21 32.04 6.30
C GLN A 13 8.59 30.67 5.73
N PRO A 14 9.84 30.21 5.86
CA PRO A 14 10.17 28.84 5.50
C PRO A 14 9.32 27.92 6.38
N VAL A 15 8.52 27.06 5.76
CA VAL A 15 7.79 26.00 6.46
C VAL A 15 8.84 25.14 7.16
N GLN A 16 8.96 25.30 8.47
CA GLN A 16 9.92 24.53 9.26
C GLN A 16 9.35 23.12 9.41
N LEU A 17 9.84 22.18 8.60
CA LEU A 17 9.52 20.77 8.80
C LEU A 17 10.05 20.34 10.18
N PRO A 18 9.24 19.63 10.98
CA PRO A 18 9.68 19.10 12.26
C PRO A 18 10.87 18.15 12.07
N GLU A 19 11.74 18.09 13.07
CA GLU A 19 12.89 17.16 13.10
C GLU A 19 12.39 15.73 13.29
N GLY A 20 13.21 14.73 12.94
CA GLY A 20 12.86 13.32 13.12
C GLY A 20 12.23 12.67 11.89
N VAL A 21 12.11 11.35 11.96
CA VAL A 21 11.51 10.52 10.91
C VAL A 21 9.99 10.54 11.00
N PRO A 22 9.26 10.87 9.91
CA PRO A 22 7.80 10.94 9.92
C PRO A 22 7.16 9.56 10.06
N ARG A 23 6.31 9.43 11.09
CA ARG A 23 5.53 8.25 11.46
C ARG A 23 4.04 8.58 11.46
N ALA A 24 3.23 7.55 11.33
CA ALA A 24 1.79 7.68 11.46
C ALA A 24 1.18 6.42 12.07
N SER A 25 0.14 6.62 12.87
CA SER A 25 -0.77 5.57 13.35
C SER A 25 -2.20 6.01 13.13
N SER A 26 -3.13 5.06 12.96
CA SER A 26 -4.54 5.40 12.80
C SER A 26 -5.46 4.42 13.52
N ILE A 27 -6.65 4.91 13.85
CA ILE A 27 -7.73 4.17 14.48
C ILE A 27 -8.96 4.34 13.61
N ALA A 28 -9.20 3.38 12.71
CA ALA A 28 -10.38 3.35 11.86
C ALA A 28 -11.55 2.62 12.53
N SER A 29 -12.77 3.11 12.28
CA SER A 29 -14.02 2.54 12.77
C SER A 29 -15.11 2.64 11.72
N ILE A 30 -15.91 1.58 11.60
CA ILE A 30 -17.16 1.60 10.83
C ILE A 30 -18.30 1.88 11.80
N ALA A 31 -19.01 2.99 11.57
CA ALA A 31 -20.22 3.35 12.25
C ALA A 31 -21.42 2.73 11.51
N ASP A 32 -21.90 1.60 12.03
CA ASP A 32 -23.11 0.94 11.54
C ASP A 32 -24.36 1.61 12.13
N LEU A 33 -25.16 2.24 11.27
CA LEU A 33 -26.37 2.97 11.66
C LEU A 33 -27.65 2.17 11.38
N SER A 34 -27.56 0.93 10.92
CA SER A 34 -28.70 0.08 10.56
C SER A 34 -29.67 -0.17 11.72
N GLY A 35 -29.19 -0.08 12.97
CA GLY A 35 -30.01 -0.20 14.18
C GLY A 35 -30.82 1.07 14.47
N ASN A 36 -30.30 1.88 15.39
CA ASN A 36 -31.03 3.06 15.90
C ASN A 36 -30.70 4.36 15.15
N GLY A 37 -30.01 4.29 14.01
CA GLY A 37 -29.60 5.49 13.26
C GLY A 37 -28.55 6.35 14.00
N THR A 38 -27.92 5.82 15.05
CA THR A 38 -26.90 6.54 15.84
C THR A 38 -25.80 5.58 16.29
N TRP A 39 -24.57 6.06 16.23
CA TRP A 39 -23.36 5.37 16.70
C TRP A 39 -22.47 6.35 17.45
N THR A 40 -21.77 5.88 18.48
CA THR A 40 -20.85 6.72 19.28
C THR A 40 -19.57 5.96 19.60
N LYS A 41 -18.46 6.68 19.69
CA LYS A 41 -17.17 6.15 20.12
C LYS A 41 -16.28 7.26 20.67
N SER A 42 -15.67 7.01 21.81
CA SER A 42 -14.58 7.83 22.33
C SER A 42 -13.24 7.25 21.88
N VAL A 43 -12.33 8.12 21.46
CA VAL A 43 -10.98 7.77 21.00
C VAL A 43 -9.98 8.49 21.88
N ASP A 44 -9.18 7.73 22.62
CA ASP A 44 -8.07 8.27 23.39
C ASP A 44 -6.93 8.68 22.45
N ILE A 45 -6.41 9.88 22.66
CA ILE A 45 -5.31 10.46 21.88
C ILE A 45 -4.04 10.36 22.71
N ASP A 46 -3.14 9.49 22.26
CA ASP A 46 -1.87 9.25 22.92
C ASP A 46 -0.76 9.15 21.86
N PHE A 47 0.18 10.10 21.89
CA PHE A 47 1.37 10.07 21.05
C PHE A 47 2.48 9.30 21.79
N PRO A 48 3.29 8.48 21.09
CA PRO A 48 4.41 7.78 21.72
C PRO A 48 5.36 8.72 22.46
N SER A 49 5.96 8.24 23.54
CA SER A 49 6.89 9.02 24.37
C SER A 49 8.14 9.53 23.64
N GLU A 50 8.48 8.88 22.53
CA GLU A 50 9.62 9.14 21.64
C GLU A 50 9.32 10.22 20.59
N THR A 51 8.09 10.75 20.61
CA THR A 51 7.65 11.80 19.69
C THR A 51 8.45 13.08 19.86
N VAL A 52 8.85 13.67 18.73
CA VAL A 52 9.49 14.97 18.69
C VAL A 52 8.45 16.03 19.02
N ASN A 53 8.69 16.78 20.10
CA ASN A 53 7.82 17.85 20.54
C ASN A 53 7.60 18.89 19.43
N GLY A 54 6.33 19.18 19.13
CA GLY A 54 5.90 20.08 18.06
C GLY A 54 5.77 19.42 16.68
N SER A 55 5.99 18.11 16.58
CA SER A 55 5.76 17.34 15.34
C SER A 55 4.37 16.70 15.25
N GLU A 56 3.63 16.72 16.36
CA GLU A 56 2.32 16.11 16.52
C GLU A 56 1.31 16.76 15.59
N LYS A 57 0.61 15.93 14.83
CA LYS A 57 -0.54 16.32 14.01
C LYS A 57 -1.66 15.32 14.23
N LEU A 58 -2.82 15.84 14.61
CA LEU A 58 -4.02 15.07 14.83
C LEU A 58 -5.01 15.37 13.69
N GLU A 59 -5.41 14.33 12.98
CA GLU A 59 -6.38 14.42 11.89
C GLU A 59 -7.54 13.46 12.18
N VAL A 60 -8.77 13.90 11.93
CA VAL A 60 -9.94 13.02 11.91
C VAL A 60 -10.54 13.09 10.53
N SER A 61 -10.78 11.93 9.93
CA SER A 61 -11.40 11.83 8.63
C SER A 61 -12.72 11.08 8.69
N ALA A 62 -13.65 11.44 7.82
CA ALA A 62 -14.95 10.80 7.69
C ALA A 62 -15.33 10.60 6.23
N SER A 63 -16.06 9.54 5.95
CA SER A 63 -16.60 9.22 4.62
C SER A 63 -17.83 8.33 4.72
N GLY A 64 -18.69 8.37 3.70
CA GLY A 64 -19.85 7.49 3.58
C GLY A 64 -19.50 6.13 2.97
N ASN A 65 -18.28 5.96 2.45
CA ASN A 65 -17.82 4.75 1.78
C ASN A 65 -16.53 4.21 2.41
N PHE A 66 -16.47 2.90 2.69
CA PHE A 66 -15.31 2.25 3.29
C PHE A 66 -14.05 2.24 2.40
N LEU A 67 -14.20 2.47 1.10
CA LEU A 67 -13.08 2.66 0.16
C LEU A 67 -12.70 4.12 -0.07
N ALA A 68 -13.36 5.11 0.52
CA ALA A 68 -13.06 6.53 0.30
C ALA A 68 -11.56 6.86 0.52
N SER A 69 -10.97 6.33 1.60
CA SER A 69 -9.53 6.50 1.86
C SER A 69 -8.62 5.83 0.82
N VAL A 70 -9.07 4.75 0.17
CA VAL A 70 -8.36 4.08 -0.93
C VAL A 70 -8.43 4.95 -2.19
N PHE A 71 -9.58 5.58 -2.44
CA PHE A 71 -9.77 6.49 -3.57
C PHE A 71 -9.04 7.83 -3.40
N ASP A 72 -8.91 8.34 -2.17
CA ASP A 72 -8.19 9.58 -1.89
C ASP A 72 -6.67 9.37 -1.99
N ASN A 73 -6.17 8.24 -1.47
CA ASN A 73 -4.77 7.85 -1.61
C ASN A 73 -4.47 7.13 -2.93
N LEU A 74 -5.38 7.24 -3.90
CA LEU A 74 -5.29 6.51 -5.14
C LEU A 74 -4.05 6.91 -5.95
N GLU A 75 -3.49 8.10 -5.76
CA GLU A 75 -2.23 8.48 -6.43
C GLU A 75 -1.00 7.79 -5.82
N ASP A 76 -1.04 7.50 -4.52
CA ASP A 76 0.02 6.76 -3.82
C ASP A 76 -0.11 5.24 -4.00
N LEU A 77 -1.35 4.75 -4.18
CA LEU A 77 -1.67 3.35 -4.50
C LEU A 77 -1.60 3.05 -6.01
N MET A 78 -1.89 4.03 -6.88
CA MET A 78 -1.73 3.98 -8.34
C MET A 78 -0.48 4.76 -8.76
N LYS A 79 0.69 4.26 -8.36
CA LYS A 79 1.94 4.75 -8.92
C LYS A 79 2.10 4.25 -10.34
N ARG A 80 2.79 5.04 -11.19
CA ARG A 80 3.16 4.58 -12.53
C ARG A 80 3.96 3.27 -12.39
N PRO A 81 3.60 2.19 -13.12
CA PRO A 81 4.31 0.92 -12.97
C PRO A 81 5.81 1.03 -13.26
N TYR A 82 6.64 0.86 -12.24
CA TYR A 82 8.10 0.84 -12.33
C TYR A 82 8.65 -0.57 -12.02
N GLY A 83 9.94 -0.76 -12.28
CA GLY A 83 10.62 -2.03 -11.99
C GLY A 83 10.20 -3.24 -12.81
N CYS A 84 10.49 -4.41 -12.26
CA CYS A 84 10.36 -5.76 -12.84
C CYS A 84 8.87 -6.21 -12.92
N GLY A 85 8.57 -7.35 -13.56
CA GLY A 85 7.19 -7.82 -13.81
C GLY A 85 6.34 -7.93 -12.54
N GLU A 86 6.95 -8.41 -11.46
CA GLU A 86 6.29 -8.47 -10.16
C GLU A 86 5.85 -7.08 -9.66
N GLN A 87 6.74 -6.08 -9.64
CA GLN A 87 6.43 -4.70 -9.23
C GLN A 87 5.41 -4.01 -10.16
N ASN A 88 5.48 -4.32 -11.44
CA ASN A 88 4.54 -3.79 -12.42
C ASN A 88 3.11 -4.23 -12.11
N MET A 89 2.91 -5.50 -11.75
CA MET A 89 1.60 -6.04 -11.41
C MET A 89 0.97 -5.42 -10.15
N LEU A 90 1.78 -4.87 -9.25
CA LEU A 90 1.31 -4.20 -8.03
C LEU A 90 0.60 -2.90 -8.30
N ASN A 91 1.05 -2.23 -9.36
CA ASN A 91 0.43 -1.00 -9.81
C ASN A 91 -0.74 -1.31 -10.75
N PHE A 92 -0.71 -2.45 -11.44
CA PHE A 92 -1.78 -2.86 -12.35
C PHE A 92 -3.03 -3.37 -11.61
N ALA A 93 -2.88 -4.27 -10.63
CA ALA A 93 -4.00 -4.95 -9.98
C ALA A 93 -5.00 -4.02 -9.25
N PRO A 94 -4.58 -3.01 -8.45
CA PRO A 94 -5.51 -2.12 -7.76
C PRO A 94 -6.44 -1.36 -8.70
N ASN A 95 -5.97 -0.96 -9.89
CA ASN A 95 -6.80 -0.29 -10.89
C ASN A 95 -8.00 -1.14 -11.31
N ILE A 96 -7.81 -2.46 -11.43
CA ILE A 96 -8.88 -3.39 -11.82
C ILE A 96 -9.94 -3.48 -10.73
N PHE A 97 -9.55 -3.70 -9.47
CA PHE A 97 -10.51 -3.88 -8.37
C PHE A 97 -11.33 -2.63 -8.10
N LEU A 98 -10.72 -1.45 -8.27
CA LEU A 98 -11.42 -0.19 -8.11
C LEU A 98 -12.38 0.07 -9.26
N LEU A 99 -11.99 -0.22 -10.50
CA LEU A 99 -12.92 -0.17 -11.64
C LEU A 99 -14.09 -1.14 -11.45
N GLU A 100 -13.83 -2.36 -10.97
CA GLU A 100 -14.90 -3.32 -10.63
C GLU A 100 -15.88 -2.71 -9.62
N PHE A 101 -15.37 -2.08 -8.55
CA PHE A 101 -16.21 -1.38 -7.57
C PHE A 101 -17.06 -0.27 -8.22
N TYR A 102 -16.42 0.63 -8.98
CA TYR A 102 -17.09 1.78 -9.59
C TYR A 102 -18.16 1.37 -10.60
N LEU A 103 -17.92 0.30 -11.37
CA LEU A 103 -18.90 -0.26 -12.29
C LEU A 103 -20.09 -0.89 -11.57
N ARG A 104 -19.84 -1.73 -10.56
CA ARG A 104 -20.91 -2.41 -9.81
C ARG A 104 -21.81 -1.44 -9.04
N THR A 105 -21.27 -0.30 -8.63
CA THR A 105 -21.99 0.72 -7.86
C THR A 105 -22.56 1.86 -8.72
N ASP A 106 -22.33 1.82 -10.04
CA ASP A 106 -22.70 2.88 -10.99
C ASP A 106 -22.18 4.27 -10.59
N THR A 107 -20.94 4.31 -10.08
CA THR A 107 -20.27 5.54 -9.62
C THR A 107 -19.05 5.91 -10.47
N LEU A 108 -18.82 5.22 -11.59
CA LEU A 108 -17.68 5.46 -12.47
C LEU A 108 -17.79 6.80 -13.22
N THR A 109 -16.85 7.72 -12.96
CA THR A 109 -16.73 8.96 -13.73
C THR A 109 -15.76 8.83 -14.90
N ASN A 110 -15.93 9.66 -15.94
CA ASN A 110 -15.03 9.68 -17.09
C ASN A 110 -13.57 9.99 -16.73
N ALA A 111 -13.35 10.85 -15.72
CA ALA A 111 -12.01 11.20 -15.26
C ALA A 111 -11.32 9.98 -14.62
N LEU A 112 -12.03 9.27 -13.73
CA LEU A 112 -11.53 8.05 -13.09
C LEU A 112 -11.28 6.94 -14.11
N LYS A 113 -12.23 6.72 -15.02
CA LYS A 113 -12.12 5.76 -16.12
C LYS A 113 -10.87 6.02 -16.97
N THR A 114 -10.70 7.26 -17.44
CA THR A 114 -9.53 7.64 -18.26
C THR A 114 -8.21 7.40 -17.53
N LYS A 115 -8.14 7.78 -16.25
CA LYS A 115 -6.95 7.59 -15.42
C LYS A 115 -6.61 6.11 -15.25
N ALA A 116 -7.59 5.30 -14.83
CA ALA A 116 -7.41 3.87 -14.59
C ALA A 116 -7.03 3.12 -15.87
N VAL A 117 -7.73 3.36 -16.99
CA VAL A 117 -7.42 2.74 -18.29
C VAL A 117 -6.02 3.12 -18.77
N THR A 118 -5.59 4.37 -18.60
CA THR A 118 -4.24 4.81 -18.96
C THR A 118 -3.16 4.04 -18.19
N TYR A 119 -3.35 3.87 -16.88
CA TYR A 119 -2.41 3.15 -16.02
C TYR A 119 -2.42 1.65 -16.28
N MET A 120 -3.60 1.06 -16.47
CA MET A 120 -3.74 -0.34 -16.85
C MET A 120 -3.06 -0.62 -18.20
N LEU A 121 -3.28 0.22 -19.23
CA LEU A 121 -2.64 0.06 -20.53
C LEU A 121 -1.11 0.09 -20.42
N ALA A 122 -0.56 1.04 -19.65
CA ALA A 122 0.87 1.13 -19.41
C ALA A 122 1.41 -0.12 -18.68
N GLY A 123 0.70 -0.60 -17.66
CA GLY A 123 1.05 -1.82 -16.92
C GLY A 123 0.98 -3.07 -17.80
N TYR A 124 -0.06 -3.22 -18.61
CA TYR A 124 -0.23 -4.33 -19.56
C TYR A 124 0.90 -4.39 -20.58
N GLN A 125 1.21 -3.27 -21.26
CA GLN A 125 2.28 -3.20 -22.24
C GLN A 125 3.65 -3.51 -21.64
N LYS A 126 3.87 -3.10 -20.38
CA LYS A 126 5.11 -3.35 -19.67
C LYS A 126 5.22 -4.82 -19.21
N GLU A 127 4.14 -5.39 -18.69
CA GLU A 127 4.12 -6.78 -18.22
C GLU A 127 4.46 -7.76 -19.34
N ASN A 128 3.94 -7.50 -20.55
CA ASN A 128 4.22 -8.32 -21.72
C ASN A 128 5.70 -8.36 -22.13
N LYS A 129 6.54 -7.46 -21.62
CA LYS A 129 8.01 -7.53 -21.81
C LYS A 129 8.68 -8.59 -20.94
N TYR A 130 8.02 -9.02 -19.87
CA TYR A 130 8.50 -10.02 -18.92
C TYR A 130 7.96 -11.43 -19.19
N ARG A 131 7.28 -11.58 -20.32
CA ARG A 131 6.72 -12.82 -20.83
C ARG A 131 7.77 -13.68 -21.51
N HIS A 132 7.72 -14.97 -21.27
CA HIS A 132 8.55 -16.00 -21.88
C HIS A 132 7.91 -16.57 -23.14
N LYS A 133 8.73 -17.23 -23.97
CA LYS A 133 8.27 -17.87 -25.23
C LYS A 133 7.30 -19.03 -25.00
N ASP A 134 7.35 -19.64 -23.81
CA ASP A 134 6.45 -20.72 -23.42
C ASP A 134 5.12 -20.23 -22.82
N GLY A 135 4.92 -18.90 -22.75
CA GLY A 135 3.70 -18.26 -22.26
C GLY A 135 3.75 -17.86 -20.79
N GLY A 136 4.77 -18.28 -20.02
CA GLY A 136 4.90 -17.90 -18.61
C GLY A 136 5.46 -16.49 -18.40
N PHE A 137 5.29 -15.94 -17.21
CA PHE A 137 5.83 -14.65 -16.78
C PHE A 137 6.90 -14.84 -15.68
N SER A 138 7.81 -13.87 -15.56
CA SER A 138 8.87 -13.83 -14.53
C SER A 138 9.16 -12.38 -14.16
N ALA A 139 9.91 -12.11 -13.09
CA ALA A 139 10.26 -10.75 -12.74
C ALA A 139 11.08 -10.05 -13.85
N PHE A 140 12.06 -10.73 -14.42
CA PHE A 140 13.02 -10.12 -15.36
C PHE A 140 12.93 -10.65 -16.79
N GLY A 141 11.84 -11.34 -17.13
CA GLY A 141 11.60 -11.87 -18.47
C GLY A 141 12.68 -12.87 -18.88
N SER A 142 13.21 -12.71 -20.10
CA SER A 142 14.22 -13.62 -20.64
C SER A 142 15.57 -13.62 -19.89
N ARG A 143 15.77 -12.73 -18.90
CA ARG A 143 16.92 -12.80 -18.00
C ARG A 143 16.79 -13.92 -16.97
N ASP A 144 15.57 -14.25 -16.60
CA ASP A 144 15.30 -15.39 -15.72
C ASP A 144 15.36 -16.68 -16.54
N PRO A 145 15.96 -17.75 -16.00
CA PRO A 145 16.07 -19.01 -16.74
C PRO A 145 14.72 -19.71 -16.92
N GLN A 146 13.76 -19.45 -16.03
CA GLN A 146 12.45 -20.08 -16.02
C GLN A 146 11.37 -19.09 -15.58
N ALA A 147 10.20 -19.16 -16.21
CA ALA A 147 9.00 -18.46 -15.79
C ALA A 147 8.45 -18.99 -14.46
N SER A 148 7.84 -18.12 -13.66
CA SER A 148 7.19 -18.46 -12.39
C SER A 148 5.74 -18.88 -12.62
N THR A 149 5.35 -20.02 -12.03
CA THR A 149 3.95 -20.48 -12.00
C THR A 149 3.08 -19.48 -11.23
N TRP A 150 3.54 -19.04 -10.05
CA TRP A 150 2.81 -18.10 -9.21
C TRP A 150 2.57 -16.75 -9.90
N LEU A 151 3.62 -16.13 -10.45
CA LEU A 151 3.48 -14.83 -11.13
C LEU A 151 2.62 -14.97 -12.38
N THR A 152 2.78 -16.05 -13.15
CA THR A 152 1.93 -16.31 -14.32
C THR A 152 0.46 -16.42 -13.91
N ALA A 153 0.15 -17.14 -12.82
CA ALA A 153 -1.22 -17.22 -12.30
C ALA A 153 -1.74 -15.85 -11.86
N PHE A 154 -0.93 -15.02 -11.22
CA PHE A 154 -1.33 -13.67 -10.82
C PHE A 154 -1.63 -12.76 -12.03
N VAL A 155 -0.76 -12.77 -13.05
CA VAL A 155 -0.96 -12.04 -14.31
C VAL A 155 -2.24 -12.52 -14.99
N VAL A 156 -2.44 -13.83 -15.13
CA VAL A 156 -3.64 -14.42 -15.75
C VAL A 156 -4.90 -14.01 -15.00
N LYS A 157 -4.91 -14.06 -13.66
CA LYS A 157 -6.06 -13.61 -12.84
C LYS A 157 -6.41 -12.15 -13.14
N CYS A 158 -5.43 -11.25 -13.10
CA CYS A 158 -5.65 -9.83 -13.33
C CYS A 158 -6.06 -9.53 -14.78
N TYR A 159 -5.47 -10.21 -15.77
CA TYR A 159 -5.83 -10.09 -17.17
C TYR A 159 -7.26 -10.56 -17.43
N ALA A 160 -7.64 -11.69 -16.84
CA ALA A 160 -8.98 -12.20 -16.93
C ALA A 160 -10.00 -11.22 -16.35
N LEU A 161 -9.74 -10.69 -15.15
CA LEU A 161 -10.63 -9.70 -14.52
C LEU A 161 -10.71 -8.41 -15.35
N ALA A 162 -9.59 -7.89 -15.86
CA ALA A 162 -9.61 -6.72 -16.75
C ALA A 162 -10.45 -6.98 -18.01
N GLN A 163 -10.31 -8.16 -18.61
CA GLN A 163 -11.08 -8.54 -19.78
C GLN A 163 -12.57 -8.70 -19.46
N GLN A 164 -12.94 -9.29 -18.32
CA GLN A 164 -14.34 -9.37 -17.88
C GLN A 164 -14.96 -7.97 -17.75
N LEU A 165 -14.23 -6.99 -17.20
CA LEU A 165 -14.70 -5.60 -17.13
C LEU A 165 -14.87 -4.99 -18.53
N TYR A 166 -13.95 -5.25 -19.46
CA TYR A 166 -14.07 -4.81 -20.85
C TYR A 166 -15.31 -5.41 -21.55
N LEU A 167 -15.63 -6.68 -21.30
CA LEU A 167 -16.82 -7.32 -21.87
C LEU A 167 -18.14 -6.69 -21.35
N GLN A 168 -18.09 -6.07 -20.16
CA GLN A 168 -19.22 -5.30 -19.61
C GLN A 168 -19.23 -3.83 -20.08
N ASN A 169 -18.07 -3.26 -20.42
CA ASN A 169 -17.90 -1.86 -20.83
C ASN A 169 -16.72 -1.75 -21.83
N ASP A 170 -17.05 -1.62 -23.11
CA ASP A 170 -16.14 -1.70 -24.27
C ASP A 170 -15.14 -0.54 -24.40
N ASP A 171 -15.27 0.49 -23.58
CA ASP A 171 -14.32 1.59 -23.48
C ASP A 171 -13.17 1.33 -22.47
N LEU A 172 -13.15 0.16 -21.82
CA LEU A 172 -12.09 -0.25 -20.89
C LEU A 172 -10.93 -0.97 -21.60
N LEU A 173 -9.96 -1.47 -20.83
CA LEU A 173 -8.79 -2.16 -21.39
C LEU A 173 -9.16 -3.56 -21.90
N ALA A 174 -9.13 -3.74 -23.22
CA ALA A 174 -9.14 -5.07 -23.83
C ALA A 174 -7.79 -5.77 -23.67
N ILE A 175 -7.84 -7.06 -23.32
CA ILE A 175 -6.68 -7.94 -23.21
C ILE A 175 -6.68 -8.92 -24.39
N ASP A 176 -5.51 -9.09 -25.03
CA ASP A 176 -5.33 -10.09 -26.09
C ASP A 176 -5.55 -11.51 -25.56
N SER A 177 -6.58 -12.19 -26.10
CA SER A 177 -6.96 -13.55 -25.71
C SER A 177 -5.87 -14.58 -25.99
N ASN A 178 -5.01 -14.36 -27.00
CA ASN A 178 -3.91 -15.28 -27.31
C ASN A 178 -2.86 -15.29 -26.20
N ILE A 179 -2.60 -14.13 -25.58
CA ILE A 179 -1.65 -14.02 -24.47
C ILE A 179 -2.16 -14.82 -23.27
N MET A 180 -3.45 -14.71 -22.96
CA MET A 180 -4.08 -15.49 -21.89
C MET A 180 -4.09 -16.98 -22.23
N GLU A 181 -4.44 -17.37 -23.45
CA GLU A 181 -4.47 -18.77 -23.90
C GLU A 181 -3.11 -19.46 -23.72
N GLU A 182 -2.04 -18.82 -24.21
CA GLU A 182 -0.67 -19.35 -24.09
C GLU A 182 -0.22 -19.43 -22.62
N SER A 183 -0.61 -18.45 -21.79
CA SER A 183 -0.31 -18.46 -20.34
C SER A 183 -1.07 -19.58 -19.61
N LEU A 184 -2.31 -19.87 -20.00
CA LEU A 184 -3.10 -20.98 -19.45
C LEU A 184 -2.52 -22.34 -19.87
N LYS A 185 -2.09 -22.47 -21.13
CA LYS A 185 -1.33 -23.65 -21.59
C LYS A 185 -0.07 -23.86 -20.77
N PHE A 186 0.72 -22.81 -20.52
CA PHE A 186 1.87 -22.87 -19.62
C PHE A 186 1.47 -23.44 -18.26
N LEU A 187 0.45 -22.87 -17.60
CA LEU A 187 0.02 -23.32 -16.28
C LEU A 187 -0.41 -24.80 -16.29
N THR A 188 -1.15 -25.26 -17.31
CA THR A 188 -1.56 -26.68 -17.41
C THR A 188 -0.38 -27.65 -17.47
N VAL A 189 0.78 -27.22 -17.99
CA VAL A 189 2.02 -28.01 -18.04
C VAL A 189 2.76 -27.95 -16.69
N ARG A 190 2.50 -26.93 -15.87
CA ARG A 190 3.02 -26.76 -14.50
C ARG A 190 2.16 -27.43 -13.42
N GLN A 191 1.45 -28.50 -13.79
CA GLN A 191 0.64 -29.30 -12.89
C GLN A 191 1.17 -30.74 -12.78
N LYS A 192 1.29 -31.27 -11.57
CA LYS A 192 1.64 -32.66 -11.28
C LYS A 192 0.47 -33.58 -11.57
N ARG A 193 0.75 -34.89 -11.66
CA ARG A 193 -0.27 -35.92 -11.87
C ARG A 193 -1.31 -36.02 -10.75
N ASP A 194 -0.94 -35.62 -9.53
CA ASP A 194 -1.85 -35.60 -8.39
C ASP A 194 -2.77 -34.38 -8.38
N GLY A 195 -2.63 -33.46 -9.35
CA GLY A 195 -3.42 -32.25 -9.48
C GLY A 195 -2.81 -31.00 -8.84
N SER A 196 -1.73 -31.15 -8.06
CA SER A 196 -1.03 -30.00 -7.46
C SER A 196 -0.20 -29.23 -8.47
N PHE A 197 -0.09 -27.91 -8.31
CA PHE A 197 0.84 -27.08 -9.07
C PHE A 197 2.18 -26.97 -8.35
N TYR A 198 3.24 -26.70 -9.10
CA TYR A 198 4.59 -26.49 -8.58
C TYR A 198 5.22 -25.24 -9.15
N GLU A 199 6.15 -24.66 -8.39
CA GLU A 199 6.92 -23.50 -8.81
C GLU A 199 8.26 -23.96 -9.41
N ASN A 200 8.58 -23.45 -10.60
CA ASN A 200 9.82 -23.75 -11.31
C ASN A 200 10.66 -22.49 -11.57
N GLY A 201 10.02 -21.31 -11.54
CA GLY A 201 10.68 -20.02 -11.63
C GLY A 201 11.15 -19.52 -10.27
N THR A 202 11.86 -18.40 -10.29
CA THR A 202 12.16 -17.66 -9.06
C THR A 202 11.13 -16.55 -8.92
N VAL A 203 10.46 -16.50 -7.77
CA VAL A 203 9.72 -15.33 -7.35
C VAL A 203 10.59 -14.52 -6.42
N PHE A 204 10.78 -13.27 -6.79
CA PHE A 204 11.76 -12.37 -6.21
C PHE A 204 11.16 -11.63 -5.01
N HIS A 205 9.87 -11.32 -5.05
CA HIS A 205 9.12 -10.77 -3.94
C HIS A 205 8.29 -11.87 -3.28
N LYS A 206 8.86 -12.56 -2.29
CA LYS A 206 8.11 -13.59 -1.54
C LYS A 206 6.92 -13.01 -0.79
N GLU A 207 7.00 -11.74 -0.43
CA GLU A 207 5.91 -10.96 0.14
C GLU A 207 4.76 -10.79 -0.86
N MET A 208 5.06 -10.84 -2.16
CA MET A 208 4.07 -10.96 -3.21
C MET A 208 3.52 -12.39 -3.35
N GLN A 209 4.16 -13.44 -2.87
CA GLN A 209 3.51 -14.76 -2.83
C GLN A 209 2.64 -14.92 -1.59
N GLY A 210 2.87 -14.10 -0.55
CA GLY A 210 2.25 -14.30 0.75
C GLY A 210 2.57 -15.69 1.30
N ALA A 211 1.64 -16.28 2.04
CA ALA A 211 1.78 -17.69 2.44
C ALA A 211 1.49 -18.68 1.28
N SER A 212 1.16 -18.21 0.08
CA SER A 212 1.07 -19.04 -1.13
C SER A 212 2.43 -19.42 -1.74
N ALA A 213 3.53 -18.95 -1.14
CA ALA A 213 4.90 -19.32 -1.52
C ALA A 213 5.25 -20.79 -1.26
N GLU A 214 4.55 -21.45 -0.34
CA GLU A 214 4.78 -22.85 -0.01
C GLU A 214 4.22 -23.73 -1.17
N GLU A 215 5.09 -24.51 -1.83
CA GLU A 215 4.65 -25.50 -2.82
C GLU A 215 3.58 -26.42 -2.22
N GLY A 216 2.53 -26.71 -2.98
CA GLY A 216 1.48 -27.63 -2.55
C GLY A 216 0.10 -27.00 -2.56
N VAL A 217 -0.56 -26.91 -1.39
CA VAL A 217 -1.98 -26.56 -1.29
C VAL A 217 -2.24 -25.12 -1.72
N SER A 218 -1.50 -24.18 -1.16
CA SER A 218 -1.72 -22.75 -1.31
C SER A 218 -1.51 -22.29 -2.76
N LEU A 219 -0.39 -22.67 -3.38
CA LEU A 219 -0.13 -22.42 -4.81
C LEU A 219 -1.19 -23.07 -5.72
N THR A 220 -1.65 -24.27 -5.38
CA THR A 220 -2.70 -24.96 -6.15
C THR A 220 -4.03 -24.23 -6.05
N ALA A 221 -4.42 -23.80 -4.86
CA ALA A 221 -5.63 -22.99 -4.65
C ALA A 221 -5.53 -21.65 -5.39
N TYR A 222 -4.40 -20.96 -5.29
CA TYR A 222 -4.15 -19.70 -6.00
C TYR A 222 -4.24 -19.85 -7.52
N THR A 223 -3.61 -20.89 -8.07
CA THR A 223 -3.64 -21.16 -9.52
C THR A 223 -5.04 -21.56 -9.99
N LEU A 224 -5.78 -22.32 -9.18
CA LEU A 224 -7.18 -22.66 -9.47
C LEU A 224 -8.07 -21.42 -9.52
N ILE A 225 -7.89 -20.47 -8.61
CA ILE A 225 -8.60 -19.18 -8.62
C ILE A 225 -8.32 -18.43 -9.94
N ALA A 226 -7.04 -18.33 -10.34
CA ALA A 226 -6.66 -17.66 -11.58
C ALA A 226 -7.26 -18.33 -12.83
N MET A 227 -7.22 -19.66 -12.89
CA MET A 227 -7.82 -20.42 -13.98
C MET A 227 -9.34 -20.25 -14.04
N TYR A 228 -10.01 -20.20 -12.90
CA TYR A 228 -11.46 -19.96 -12.84
C TYR A 228 -11.85 -18.58 -13.38
N GLU A 229 -11.12 -17.54 -12.98
CA GLU A 229 -11.37 -16.17 -13.47
C GLU A 229 -11.14 -16.08 -14.99
N ALA A 230 -10.08 -16.73 -15.50
CA ALA A 230 -9.81 -16.80 -16.93
C ALA A 230 -10.87 -17.60 -17.70
N GLN A 231 -11.38 -18.70 -17.14
CA GLN A 231 -12.43 -19.51 -17.76
C GLN A 231 -13.68 -18.68 -18.07
N GLN A 232 -14.05 -17.72 -17.21
CA GLN A 232 -15.24 -16.88 -17.45
C GLN A 232 -15.13 -16.09 -18.76
N VAL A 233 -13.93 -15.61 -19.10
CA VAL A 233 -13.67 -14.88 -20.35
C VAL A 233 -13.90 -15.76 -21.57
N PHE A 234 -13.38 -17.00 -21.54
CA PHE A 234 -13.46 -17.90 -22.69
C PHE A 234 -14.83 -18.55 -22.87
N ARG A 235 -15.64 -18.66 -21.80
CA ARG A 235 -17.03 -19.17 -21.88
C ARG A 235 -17.97 -18.26 -22.66
N GLU A 236 -17.70 -16.95 -22.65
CA GLU A 236 -18.48 -15.98 -23.43
C GLU A 236 -18.06 -15.97 -24.92
N GLY A 237 -16.91 -16.54 -25.25
CA GLY A 237 -16.39 -16.64 -26.63
C GLY A 237 -16.96 -17.83 -27.40
N ASN A 238 -17.61 -17.57 -28.53
CA ASN A 238 -18.23 -18.60 -29.38
C ASN A 238 -17.30 -19.22 -30.46
N ASP A 239 -15.98 -19.04 -30.39
CA ASP A 239 -15.05 -19.54 -31.41
C ASP A 239 -14.45 -20.94 -31.09
N THR A 240 -14.00 -21.63 -32.14
CA THR A 240 -13.50 -23.01 -32.04
C THR A 240 -12.18 -23.14 -31.28
N LEU A 241 -11.39 -22.07 -31.21
CA LEU A 241 -10.12 -22.05 -30.48
C LEU A 241 -10.39 -21.96 -28.97
N SER A 242 -11.36 -21.13 -28.59
CA SER A 242 -11.88 -20.98 -27.23
C SER A 242 -12.40 -22.31 -26.67
N MET A 243 -13.11 -23.11 -27.47
CA MET A 243 -13.58 -24.43 -27.03
C MET A 243 -12.46 -25.40 -26.68
N LYS A 244 -11.37 -25.46 -27.47
CA LYS A 244 -10.26 -26.38 -27.21
C LYS A 244 -9.47 -26.02 -25.95
N ILE A 245 -9.24 -24.72 -25.73
CA ILE A 245 -8.54 -24.29 -24.52
C ILE A 245 -9.42 -24.51 -23.27
N LEU A 246 -10.73 -24.32 -23.37
CA LEU A 246 -11.68 -24.60 -22.29
C LEU A 246 -11.60 -26.05 -21.82
N ASP A 247 -11.59 -27.04 -22.71
CA ASP A 247 -11.46 -28.46 -22.35
C ASP A 247 -10.19 -28.74 -21.52
N HIS A 248 -9.06 -28.12 -21.91
CA HIS A 248 -7.78 -28.25 -21.21
C HIS A 248 -7.79 -27.56 -19.84
N ILE A 249 -8.38 -26.37 -19.75
CA ILE A 249 -8.53 -25.61 -18.51
C ILE A 249 -9.43 -26.38 -17.54
N GLU A 250 -10.61 -26.83 -17.99
CA GLU A 250 -11.58 -27.58 -17.18
C GLU A 250 -10.94 -28.86 -16.63
N SER A 251 -10.28 -29.64 -17.49
CA SER A 251 -9.56 -30.84 -17.06
C SER A 251 -8.47 -30.55 -16.03
N SER A 252 -7.78 -29.40 -16.13
CA SER A 252 -6.75 -28.98 -15.18
C SER A 252 -7.35 -28.53 -13.85
N MET A 253 -8.44 -27.76 -13.90
CA MET A 253 -9.20 -27.28 -12.74
C MET A 253 -9.82 -28.43 -11.95
N ASP A 254 -10.36 -29.45 -12.63
CA ASP A 254 -10.93 -30.64 -11.97
C ASP A 254 -9.89 -31.40 -11.16
N ARG A 255 -8.68 -31.58 -11.72
CA ARG A 255 -7.57 -32.23 -11.00
C ARG A 255 -7.12 -31.40 -9.80
N ALA A 256 -7.02 -30.08 -9.94
CA ALA A 256 -6.66 -29.19 -8.85
C ALA A 256 -7.72 -29.22 -7.73
N THR A 257 -9.00 -29.20 -8.10
CA THR A 257 -10.15 -29.30 -7.19
C THR A 257 -10.13 -30.62 -6.44
N ALA A 258 -9.88 -31.73 -7.13
CA ALA A 258 -9.74 -33.06 -6.52
C ALA A 258 -8.56 -33.13 -5.53
N TYR A 259 -7.41 -32.55 -5.90
CA TYR A 259 -6.25 -32.45 -5.01
C TYR A 259 -6.59 -31.69 -3.72
N LEU A 260 -7.13 -30.48 -3.84
CA LEU A 260 -7.50 -29.64 -2.70
C LEU A 260 -8.55 -30.32 -1.81
N THR A 261 -9.56 -30.93 -2.41
CA THR A 261 -10.61 -31.68 -1.70
C THR A 261 -10.02 -32.84 -0.90
N THR A 262 -9.05 -33.56 -1.46
CA THR A 262 -8.37 -34.67 -0.77
C THR A 262 -7.55 -34.14 0.41
N LYS A 263 -6.88 -32.99 0.24
CA LYS A 263 -6.02 -32.38 1.28
C LYS A 263 -6.80 -31.73 2.42
N LEU A 264 -8.06 -31.33 2.22
CA LEU A 264 -8.91 -30.72 3.26
C LEU A 264 -8.86 -31.46 4.59
N SER A 265 -8.99 -32.80 4.58
CA SER A 265 -9.02 -33.61 5.81
C SER A 265 -7.75 -33.53 6.66
N THR A 266 -6.62 -33.14 6.06
CA THR A 266 -5.30 -33.04 6.70
C THR A 266 -4.83 -31.60 6.91
N LEU A 267 -5.60 -30.61 6.44
CA LEU A 267 -5.23 -29.20 6.52
C LEU A 267 -5.37 -28.66 7.95
N THR A 268 -4.27 -28.15 8.50
CA THR A 268 -4.24 -27.55 9.85
C THR A 268 -3.96 -26.06 9.83
N ASP A 269 -3.27 -25.59 8.79
CA ASP A 269 -2.84 -24.22 8.63
C ASP A 269 -4.02 -23.30 8.31
N SER A 270 -4.18 -22.20 9.07
CA SER A 270 -5.30 -21.28 8.92
C SER A 270 -5.31 -20.60 7.55
N TYR A 271 -4.14 -20.25 7.00
CA TYR A 271 -4.03 -19.59 5.71
C TYR A 271 -4.46 -20.54 4.59
N ASP A 272 -3.92 -21.76 4.58
CA ASP A 272 -4.25 -22.78 3.58
C ASP A 272 -5.75 -23.10 3.58
N ILE A 273 -6.36 -23.18 4.76
CA ILE A 273 -7.80 -23.39 4.89
C ILE A 273 -8.57 -22.24 4.26
N CYS A 274 -8.20 -20.98 4.51
CA CYS A 274 -8.91 -19.82 3.96
C CYS A 274 -8.82 -19.74 2.44
N VAL A 275 -7.61 -19.82 1.87
CA VAL A 275 -7.42 -19.75 0.41
C VAL A 275 -8.04 -20.95 -0.31
N THR A 276 -7.95 -22.15 0.28
CA THR A 276 -8.60 -23.35 -0.27
C THR A 276 -10.12 -23.23 -0.22
N THR A 277 -10.68 -22.70 0.88
CA THR A 277 -12.13 -22.47 0.99
C THR A 277 -12.60 -21.52 -0.09
N TYR A 278 -11.86 -20.44 -0.34
CA TYR A 278 -12.18 -19.51 -1.42
C TYR A 278 -12.14 -20.17 -2.80
N ALA A 279 -11.06 -20.90 -3.12
CA ALA A 279 -10.92 -21.60 -4.38
C ALA A 279 -12.07 -22.62 -4.60
N LEU A 280 -12.38 -23.44 -3.60
CA LEU A 280 -13.45 -24.44 -3.68
C LEU A 280 -14.84 -23.81 -3.75
N THR A 281 -15.05 -22.66 -3.12
CA THR A 281 -16.32 -21.92 -3.20
C THR A 281 -16.52 -21.32 -4.59
N LEU A 282 -15.47 -20.74 -5.18
CA LEU A 282 -15.52 -20.15 -6.52
C LEU A 282 -15.89 -21.18 -7.61
N VAL A 283 -15.25 -22.34 -7.59
CA VAL A 283 -15.51 -23.40 -8.58
C VAL A 283 -16.76 -24.24 -8.26
N ASP A 284 -17.53 -23.85 -7.25
CA ASP A 284 -18.73 -24.56 -6.79
C ASP A 284 -18.47 -26.05 -6.46
N ALA A 285 -17.33 -26.35 -5.82
CA ALA A 285 -16.95 -27.73 -5.53
C ALA A 285 -17.89 -28.37 -4.48
N PRO A 286 -18.17 -29.69 -4.56
CA PRO A 286 -18.98 -30.40 -3.55
C PRO A 286 -18.47 -30.26 -2.12
N ALA A 287 -17.15 -30.08 -1.94
CA ALA A 287 -16.51 -29.94 -0.63
C ALA A 287 -16.52 -28.51 -0.06
N LYS A 288 -17.11 -27.52 -0.77
CA LYS A 288 -17.09 -26.11 -0.36
C LYS A 288 -17.67 -25.88 1.05
N GLU A 289 -18.75 -26.58 1.41
CA GLU A 289 -19.37 -26.43 2.74
C GLU A 289 -18.51 -27.03 3.85
N THR A 290 -17.83 -28.15 3.57
CA THR A 290 -16.86 -28.72 4.51
C THR A 290 -15.69 -27.77 4.74
N ALA A 291 -15.14 -27.20 3.66
CA ALA A 291 -14.07 -26.22 3.74
C ALA A 291 -14.50 -24.97 4.52
N PHE A 292 -15.71 -24.46 4.24
CA PHE A 292 -16.30 -23.32 4.95
C PHE A 292 -16.43 -23.58 6.46
N ILE A 293 -16.92 -24.75 6.86
CA ILE A 293 -17.00 -25.12 8.28
C ILE A 293 -15.61 -25.16 8.93
N MET A 294 -14.60 -25.70 8.23
CA MET A 294 -13.22 -25.71 8.73
C MET A 294 -12.67 -24.30 8.91
N MET A 295 -12.91 -23.41 7.93
CA MET A 295 -12.54 -21.99 8.02
C MET A 295 -13.23 -21.33 9.23
N GLN A 296 -14.52 -21.54 9.41
CA GLN A 296 -15.28 -20.97 10.53
C GLN A 296 -14.77 -21.43 11.90
N ASN A 297 -14.36 -22.70 12.02
CA ASN A 297 -13.80 -23.23 13.27
C ASN A 297 -12.45 -22.60 13.65
N LYS A 298 -11.77 -21.94 12.70
CA LYS A 298 -10.51 -21.21 12.92
C LYS A 298 -10.73 -19.72 13.17
N ALA A 299 -11.97 -19.22 13.04
CA ALA A 299 -12.26 -17.80 13.17
C ALA A 299 -12.06 -17.33 14.61
N ILE A 300 -11.42 -16.18 14.76
CA ILE A 300 -11.28 -15.45 16.01
C ILE A 300 -12.32 -14.32 15.98
N VAL A 301 -13.19 -14.28 16.99
CA VAL A 301 -14.23 -13.26 17.11
C VAL A 301 -14.02 -12.48 18.41
N ASN A 302 -13.91 -11.16 18.30
CA ASN A 302 -13.76 -10.27 19.44
C ASN A 302 -14.47 -8.93 19.18
N ALA A 303 -14.35 -7.98 20.11
CA ALA A 303 -14.98 -6.65 20.00
C ALA A 303 -14.55 -5.86 18.75
N HIS A 304 -13.40 -6.19 18.17
CA HIS A 304 -12.83 -5.54 17.00
C HIS A 304 -13.25 -6.17 15.67
N GLY A 305 -13.94 -7.31 15.68
CA GLY A 305 -14.45 -7.97 14.48
C GLY A 305 -14.20 -9.47 14.47
N LYS A 306 -14.13 -10.04 13.27
CA LYS A 306 -13.87 -11.45 13.00
C LYS A 306 -12.65 -11.56 12.08
N HIS A 307 -11.67 -12.38 12.45
CA HIS A 307 -10.45 -12.54 11.67
C HIS A 307 -9.82 -13.91 11.86
N TRP A 308 -8.74 -14.18 11.11
CA TRP A 308 -7.97 -15.42 11.20
C TRP A 308 -6.52 -15.10 11.56
N GLU A 309 -5.85 -16.02 12.25
CA GLU A 309 -4.43 -15.92 12.60
C GLU A 309 -3.70 -17.26 12.36
N ARG A 310 -2.46 -17.18 11.86
CA ARG A 310 -1.55 -18.34 11.80
C ARG A 310 -0.94 -18.51 13.19
N PRO A 311 -0.79 -19.73 13.74
CA PRO A 311 -0.20 -19.91 15.06
C PRO A 311 1.29 -19.48 15.05
N LYS A 312 1.54 -18.24 15.51
CA LYS A 312 2.84 -17.56 15.66
C LYS A 312 3.64 -17.33 14.36
N PRO A 313 4.00 -16.07 14.06
CA PRO A 313 5.35 -15.79 13.60
C PRO A 313 6.30 -15.79 14.81
N GLN A 314 7.53 -16.23 14.60
CA GLN A 314 8.63 -15.87 15.48
C GLN A 314 8.64 -14.32 15.58
N LYS A 315 8.62 -13.76 16.78
CA LYS A 315 8.73 -12.30 16.96
C LYS A 315 10.07 -11.86 16.39
N GLU A 316 10.09 -11.44 15.14
CA GLU A 316 11.13 -10.53 14.67
C GLU A 316 10.94 -9.22 15.43
N GLU A 317 12.05 -8.60 15.86
CA GLU A 317 11.98 -7.29 16.51
C GLU A 317 11.45 -6.27 15.50
N ARG A 318 10.17 -5.97 15.61
CA ARG A 318 9.51 -4.87 14.91
C ARG A 318 9.50 -3.64 15.81
N TYR A 319 9.46 -2.46 15.20
CA TYR A 319 9.39 -1.22 15.95
C TYR A 319 8.01 -1.06 16.63
N HIS A 320 7.99 -0.44 17.81
CA HIS A 320 6.90 -0.58 18.80
C HIS A 320 5.52 -0.07 18.34
N TRP A 321 5.46 0.80 17.33
CA TRP A 321 4.23 1.36 16.77
C TRP A 321 3.87 0.77 15.40
N SER A 322 4.57 -0.28 14.95
CA SER A 322 4.14 -1.10 13.81
C SER A 322 2.89 -1.92 14.18
N ALA A 323 2.01 -2.10 13.20
CA ALA A 323 0.94 -3.09 13.11
C ALA A 323 0.67 -3.99 14.34
N THR A 324 -0.56 -4.01 14.85
CA THR A 324 -0.97 -5.03 15.85
C THR A 324 -1.11 -6.45 15.28
N THR A 325 -0.91 -6.65 13.96
CA THR A 325 -1.10 -7.94 13.27
C THR A 325 -0.14 -8.11 12.08
N ASP A 326 -0.05 -9.31 11.52
CA ASP A 326 0.82 -9.66 10.39
C ASP A 326 0.12 -9.50 9.03
N SER A 327 0.90 -9.24 7.99
CA SER A 327 0.42 -9.18 6.59
C SER A 327 -0.29 -10.47 6.17
N ILE A 328 0.25 -11.63 6.55
CA ILE A 328 -0.37 -12.95 6.30
C ILE A 328 -1.78 -13.04 6.93
N ASN A 329 -1.98 -12.44 8.12
CA ASN A 329 -3.28 -12.47 8.78
C ASN A 329 -4.32 -11.64 8.03
N ILE A 330 -3.92 -10.51 7.46
CA ILE A 330 -4.78 -9.70 6.59
C ILE A 330 -5.12 -10.46 5.32
N GLU A 331 -4.14 -11.06 4.65
CA GLU A 331 -4.37 -11.76 3.39
C GLU A 331 -5.38 -12.91 3.54
N MET A 332 -5.21 -13.79 4.54
CA MET A 332 -6.19 -14.86 4.75
C MET A 332 -7.55 -14.37 5.25
N THR A 333 -7.57 -13.30 6.05
CA THR A 333 -8.83 -12.69 6.48
C THR A 333 -9.56 -12.07 5.28
N ALA A 334 -8.83 -11.54 4.29
CA ALA A 334 -9.38 -11.06 3.03
C ALA A 334 -9.89 -12.21 2.14
N TYR A 335 -9.21 -13.36 2.08
CA TYR A 335 -9.78 -14.57 1.44
C TYR A 335 -11.07 -15.02 2.13
N ALA A 336 -11.13 -15.01 3.46
CA ALA A 336 -12.36 -15.33 4.18
C ALA A 336 -13.49 -14.33 3.87
N LEU A 337 -13.18 -13.03 3.75
CA LEU A 337 -14.14 -12.02 3.31
C LEU A 337 -14.65 -12.29 1.89
N LEU A 338 -13.77 -12.70 0.96
CA LEU A 338 -14.16 -13.10 -0.39
C LEU A 338 -15.07 -14.34 -0.38
N VAL A 339 -14.83 -15.31 0.49
CA VAL A 339 -15.76 -16.46 0.67
C VAL A 339 -17.14 -15.95 1.07
N TYR A 340 -17.24 -15.03 2.04
CA TYR A 340 -18.52 -14.45 2.43
C TYR A 340 -19.21 -13.71 1.29
N SER A 341 -18.46 -13.00 0.44
CA SER A 341 -19.03 -12.30 -0.73
C SER A 341 -19.75 -13.22 -1.72
N LEU A 342 -19.39 -14.52 -1.74
CA LEU A 342 -20.00 -15.52 -2.63
C LEU A 342 -21.18 -16.25 -1.97
N ARG A 343 -21.56 -15.87 -0.74
CA ARG A 343 -22.59 -16.56 0.05
C ARG A 343 -23.76 -15.63 0.36
N PRO A 344 -24.99 -16.17 0.51
CA PRO A 344 -26.18 -15.36 0.81
C PRO A 344 -26.10 -14.59 2.14
N ASP A 345 -25.23 -15.02 3.07
CA ASP A 345 -25.04 -14.41 4.38
C ASP A 345 -23.85 -13.42 4.44
N ALA A 346 -23.41 -12.92 3.27
CA ALA A 346 -22.34 -11.94 3.12
C ALA A 346 -22.48 -10.76 4.09
N VAL A 347 -23.69 -10.20 4.19
CA VAL A 347 -23.96 -9.01 5.02
C VAL A 347 -23.84 -9.31 6.51
N SER A 348 -24.45 -10.39 6.99
CA SER A 348 -24.50 -10.68 8.44
C SER A 348 -23.18 -11.21 8.99
N ASN A 349 -22.48 -12.05 8.22
CA ASN A 349 -21.27 -12.72 8.69
C ASN A 349 -19.96 -12.13 8.13
N GLY A 350 -20.01 -11.44 6.99
CA GLY A 350 -18.88 -10.76 6.38
C GLY A 350 -18.63 -9.36 6.97
N PHE A 351 -19.65 -8.65 7.45
CA PHE A 351 -19.47 -7.32 8.05
C PHE A 351 -18.49 -7.28 9.24
N PRO A 352 -18.51 -8.25 10.19
CA PRO A 352 -17.48 -8.31 11.23
C PRO A 352 -16.05 -8.52 10.69
N VAL A 353 -15.90 -9.16 9.52
CA VAL A 353 -14.60 -9.37 8.85
C VAL A 353 -14.14 -8.08 8.17
N LEU A 354 -15.05 -7.43 7.45
CA LEU A 354 -14.84 -6.10 6.88
C LEU A 354 -14.40 -5.09 7.93
N LYS A 355 -15.09 -5.05 9.08
CA LYS A 355 -14.74 -4.19 10.22
C LYS A 355 -13.33 -4.41 10.71
N TRP A 356 -12.88 -5.66 10.79
CA TRP A 356 -11.52 -5.98 11.22
C TRP A 356 -10.48 -5.56 10.18
N LEU A 357 -10.72 -5.80 8.89
CA LEU A 357 -9.82 -5.37 7.81
C LEU A 357 -9.70 -3.85 7.75
N THR A 358 -10.83 -3.13 7.80
CA THR A 358 -10.83 -1.66 7.81
C THR A 358 -10.07 -1.09 9.01
N LYS A 359 -10.14 -1.74 10.18
CA LYS A 359 -9.36 -1.34 11.36
C LYS A 359 -7.85 -1.50 11.16
N ASN A 360 -7.42 -2.53 10.44
CA ASN A 360 -6.00 -2.86 10.22
C ASN A 360 -5.43 -2.22 8.94
N LYS A 361 -6.22 -1.40 8.25
CA LYS A 361 -5.76 -0.58 7.13
C LYS A 361 -4.81 0.50 7.64
N GLY A 362 -3.71 0.71 6.92
CA GLY A 362 -2.78 1.79 7.23
C GLY A 362 -3.35 3.19 6.91
N PRO A 363 -2.68 4.25 7.39
CA PRO A 363 -3.10 5.64 7.18
C PRO A 363 -3.10 6.09 5.72
N ASN A 364 -2.39 5.37 4.83
CA ASN A 364 -2.36 5.63 3.38
C ASN A 364 -3.23 4.62 2.59
N ALA A 365 -4.17 3.97 3.27
CA ALA A 365 -5.14 3.03 2.72
C ALA A 365 -4.61 1.70 2.12
N GLY A 366 -3.29 1.50 2.10
CA GLY A 366 -2.68 0.17 1.93
C GLY A 366 -2.67 -0.65 3.22
N PHE A 367 -2.38 -1.95 3.09
CA PHE A 367 -2.07 -2.84 4.21
C PHE A 367 -0.54 -2.93 4.39
N TYR A 368 -0.03 -3.93 5.10
CA TYR A 368 1.38 -3.94 5.52
C TYR A 368 2.32 -4.46 4.46
N SER A 369 1.86 -5.40 3.64
CA SER A 369 2.60 -5.91 2.50
C SER A 369 1.87 -5.65 1.18
N THR A 370 2.27 -6.39 0.17
CA THR A 370 1.75 -6.21 -1.18
C THR A 370 0.62 -7.18 -1.49
N GLN A 371 0.72 -8.47 -1.12
CA GLN A 371 -0.40 -9.39 -1.32
C GLN A 371 -1.59 -9.07 -0.43
N ASP A 372 -1.34 -8.78 0.84
CA ASP A 372 -2.40 -8.42 1.76
C ASP A 372 -3.14 -7.16 1.28
N THR A 373 -2.43 -6.23 0.66
CA THR A 373 -2.98 -5.06 -0.01
C THR A 373 -3.79 -5.42 -1.24
N ILE A 374 -3.27 -6.23 -2.16
CA ILE A 374 -3.97 -6.63 -3.38
C ILE A 374 -5.26 -7.41 -3.05
N ILE A 375 -5.15 -8.46 -2.24
CA ILE A 375 -6.28 -9.32 -1.88
C ILE A 375 -7.24 -8.58 -0.94
N GLY A 376 -6.71 -7.78 -0.01
CA GLY A 376 -7.50 -6.89 0.85
C GLY A 376 -8.34 -5.91 0.02
N LEU A 377 -7.74 -5.20 -0.93
CA LEU A 377 -8.45 -4.29 -1.83
C LEU A 377 -9.48 -5.00 -2.70
N GLN A 378 -9.15 -6.19 -3.23
CA GLN A 378 -10.11 -7.02 -3.96
C GLN A 378 -11.32 -7.36 -3.09
N ALA A 379 -11.09 -7.82 -1.86
CA ALA A 379 -12.13 -8.22 -0.92
C ALA A 379 -13.01 -7.04 -0.49
N LEU A 380 -12.38 -5.91 -0.14
CA LEU A 380 -13.06 -4.67 0.22
C LEU A 380 -13.88 -4.13 -0.96
N SER A 381 -13.38 -4.23 -2.18
CA SER A 381 -14.09 -3.79 -3.40
C SER A 381 -15.32 -4.66 -3.69
N ARG A 382 -15.16 -5.99 -3.67
CA ARG A 382 -16.28 -6.90 -3.95
C ARG A 382 -17.36 -6.81 -2.86
N VAL A 383 -17.02 -7.06 -1.60
CA VAL A 383 -18.00 -6.96 -0.50
C VAL A 383 -18.55 -5.54 -0.38
N GLY A 384 -17.69 -4.57 -0.62
CA GLY A 384 -18.11 -3.19 -0.62
C GLY A 384 -19.19 -2.87 -1.62
N SER A 385 -19.06 -3.36 -2.85
CA SER A 385 -20.08 -3.19 -3.87
C SER A 385 -21.40 -3.91 -3.52
N GLU A 386 -21.34 -5.05 -2.83
CA GLU A 386 -22.55 -5.75 -2.36
C GLU A 386 -23.25 -5.03 -1.20
N LEU A 387 -22.49 -4.31 -0.38
CA LEU A 387 -23.01 -3.51 0.74
C LEU A 387 -23.44 -2.09 0.32
N TYR A 388 -23.12 -1.69 -0.90
CA TYR A 388 -23.43 -0.36 -1.40
C TYR A 388 -24.93 -0.23 -1.66
N THR A 389 -25.54 0.80 -1.07
CA THR A 389 -26.95 1.15 -1.30
C THR A 389 -27.04 2.41 -2.14
N GLY A 390 -27.92 2.43 -3.15
CA GLY A 390 -28.25 3.63 -3.91
C GLY A 390 -29.12 4.63 -3.14
N GLU A 391 -29.65 4.24 -1.99
CA GLU A 391 -30.46 5.12 -1.14
C GLU A 391 -29.59 6.23 -0.53
N ASP A 392 -30.05 7.47 -0.66
CA ASP A 392 -29.42 8.60 0.02
C ASP A 392 -29.98 8.71 1.43
N ILE A 393 -29.18 8.31 2.43
CA ILE A 393 -29.50 8.51 3.85
C ILE A 393 -28.49 9.50 4.42
N PRO A 394 -28.82 10.80 4.44
CA PRO A 394 -27.90 11.83 4.89
C PRO A 394 -27.56 11.67 6.37
N MET A 395 -26.28 11.83 6.71
CA MET A 395 -25.78 11.63 8.07
C MET A 395 -24.83 12.76 8.51
N ASN A 396 -24.72 12.94 9.82
CA ASN A 396 -23.77 13.85 10.43
C ASN A 396 -22.75 13.06 11.25
N VAL A 397 -21.48 13.35 11.03
CA VAL A 397 -20.38 12.90 11.89
C VAL A 397 -19.96 14.10 12.74
N THR A 398 -20.30 14.08 14.01
CA THR A 398 -19.96 15.11 14.99
C THR A 398 -18.77 14.66 15.82
N ILE A 399 -17.73 15.49 15.89
CA ILE A 399 -16.54 15.27 16.71
C ILE A 399 -16.53 16.37 17.77
N THR A 400 -16.55 15.99 19.03
CA THR A 400 -16.46 16.91 20.16
C THR A 400 -15.19 16.64 20.95
N TYR A 401 -14.51 17.72 21.37
CA TYR A 401 -13.26 17.64 22.11
C TYR A 401 -13.00 18.93 22.89
N VAL A 402 -12.10 18.85 23.87
CA VAL A 402 -11.62 20.04 24.60
C VAL A 402 -10.32 20.51 23.96
N ASP A 403 -10.29 21.75 23.49
CA ASP A 403 -9.11 22.34 22.85
C ASP A 403 -7.97 22.59 23.86
N PRO A 404 -6.76 22.97 23.38
CA PRO A 404 -5.64 23.30 24.26
C PRO A 404 -5.87 24.47 25.24
N ASN A 405 -6.91 25.29 25.03
CA ASN A 405 -7.30 26.39 25.92
C ASN A 405 -8.38 25.98 26.94
N GLY A 406 -8.85 24.73 26.90
CA GLY A 406 -9.92 24.23 27.77
C GLY A 406 -11.32 24.57 27.30
N MET A 407 -11.52 24.96 26.03
CA MET A 407 -12.83 25.23 25.44
C MET A 407 -13.38 23.98 24.76
N ASP A 408 -14.69 23.76 24.89
CA ASP A 408 -15.39 22.71 24.15
C ASP A 408 -15.50 23.12 22.69
N GLU A 409 -14.89 22.32 21.81
CA GLU A 409 -14.91 22.48 20.37
C GLU A 409 -15.72 21.37 19.70
N MET A 410 -16.28 21.70 18.54
CA MET A 410 -17.07 20.77 17.74
C MET A 410 -16.74 20.90 16.26
N HIS A 411 -16.54 19.77 15.61
CA HIS A 411 -16.49 19.67 14.16
C HIS A 411 -17.63 18.78 13.66
N VAL A 412 -18.20 19.12 12.50
CA VAL A 412 -19.29 18.35 11.89
C VAL A 412 -18.97 18.11 10.43
N PHE A 413 -18.99 16.85 10.03
CA PHE A 413 -19.06 16.46 8.62
C PHE A 413 -20.49 16.16 8.23
N ASP A 414 -20.93 16.72 7.11
CA ASP A 414 -22.17 16.35 6.44
C ASP A 414 -21.84 15.31 5.37
N LEU A 415 -22.39 14.12 5.52
CA LEU A 415 -22.30 13.06 4.52
C LEU A 415 -23.68 12.84 3.89
N ASP A 416 -23.68 12.68 2.57
CA ASP A 416 -24.82 12.29 1.75
C ASP A 416 -24.30 11.64 0.47
N LYS A 417 -25.22 11.22 -0.40
CA LYS A 417 -24.87 10.53 -1.64
C LYS A 417 -23.93 11.34 -2.55
N SER A 418 -23.99 12.67 -2.52
CA SER A 418 -23.18 13.51 -3.39
C SER A 418 -21.69 13.52 -3.01
N ASN A 419 -21.38 13.17 -1.76
CA ASN A 419 -20.03 13.26 -1.20
C ASN A 419 -19.56 11.98 -0.47
N GLU A 420 -20.33 10.88 -0.53
CA GLU A 420 -20.03 9.64 0.22
C GLU A 420 -18.66 9.03 -0.11
N MET A 421 -18.19 9.25 -1.34
CA MET A 421 -16.90 8.76 -1.86
C MET A 421 -15.73 9.68 -1.52
N LEU A 422 -16.00 10.88 -1.01
CA LEU A 422 -14.97 11.86 -0.65
C LEU A 422 -14.51 11.63 0.78
N LEU A 423 -13.20 11.59 0.97
CA LEU A 423 -12.60 11.61 2.29
C LEU A 423 -12.60 13.07 2.80
N GLN A 424 -13.42 13.37 3.80
CA GLN A 424 -13.42 14.67 4.45
C GLN A 424 -12.45 14.64 5.64
N ILE A 425 -11.58 15.63 5.78
CA ILE A 425 -10.52 15.66 6.80
C ILE A 425 -10.63 16.94 7.64
N ALA A 426 -10.68 16.76 8.96
CA ALA A 426 -10.55 17.81 9.96
C ALA A 426 -9.17 17.71 10.61
N ARG A 427 -8.42 18.81 10.56
CA ARG A 427 -7.16 18.94 11.28
C ARG A 427 -7.44 19.55 12.64
N ILE A 428 -7.20 18.78 13.70
CA ILE A 428 -7.42 19.22 15.07
C ILE A 428 -6.11 19.74 15.62
N ASN A 429 -6.13 20.95 16.18
CA ASN A 429 -4.96 21.54 16.80
C ASN A 429 -4.62 20.76 18.08
N TYR A 430 -3.47 20.10 18.09
CA TYR A 430 -2.99 19.35 19.25
C TYR A 430 -1.78 20.07 19.86
N MET A 431 -1.92 20.53 21.10
CA MET A 431 -0.83 21.19 21.84
C MET A 431 -0.96 20.90 23.33
N ASN A 432 0.17 20.89 24.04
CA ASN A 432 0.21 20.68 25.50
C ASN A 432 -0.56 19.43 25.95
N ASN A 433 -0.47 18.34 25.18
CA ASN A 433 -1.17 17.08 25.43
C ASN A 433 -2.71 17.19 25.47
N ASN A 434 -3.29 18.04 24.61
CA ASN A 434 -4.74 18.17 24.42
C ASN A 434 -5.10 18.30 22.93
N PRO A 435 -6.25 17.77 22.48
CA PRO A 435 -7.23 17.01 23.26
C PRO A 435 -6.72 15.61 23.65
N LYS A 436 -7.14 15.12 24.84
CA LYS A 436 -6.84 13.75 25.28
C LYS A 436 -7.82 12.71 24.76
N VAL A 437 -9.05 13.14 24.49
CA VAL A 437 -10.15 12.28 24.04
C VAL A 437 -10.88 13.03 22.94
N LEU A 438 -11.25 12.29 21.89
CA LEU A 438 -12.21 12.73 20.89
C LEU A 438 -13.48 11.89 21.03
N ASP A 439 -14.61 12.57 21.26
CA ASP A 439 -15.92 11.92 21.25
C ASP A 439 -16.54 12.06 19.86
N ILE A 440 -16.79 10.92 19.23
CA ILE A 440 -17.31 10.83 17.87
C ILE A 440 -18.74 10.31 17.94
N LYS A 441 -19.67 11.06 17.37
CA LYS A 441 -21.07 10.67 17.20
C LYS A 441 -21.45 10.71 15.74
N VAL A 442 -21.98 9.60 15.22
CA VAL A 442 -22.54 9.53 13.88
C VAL A 442 -24.05 9.35 14.01
N GLN A 443 -24.84 10.15 13.30
CA GLN A 443 -26.31 10.05 13.33
C GLN A 443 -26.93 10.35 11.97
N THR A 444 -28.03 9.67 11.61
CA THR A 444 -28.81 10.01 10.43
C THR A 444 -29.56 11.34 10.67
N ARG A 445 -29.60 12.22 9.67
CA ARG A 445 -30.22 13.56 9.79
C ARG A 445 -31.74 13.48 9.98
N SER A 446 -32.35 12.50 9.34
CA SER A 446 -33.80 12.24 9.32
C SER A 446 -34.25 11.32 10.46
N GLY A 447 -33.33 10.69 11.20
CA GLY A 447 -33.64 9.58 12.10
C GLY A 447 -34.08 8.31 11.34
N GLU A 448 -33.92 8.29 10.02
CA GLU A 448 -34.19 7.12 9.19
C GLU A 448 -33.28 5.97 9.57
N LYS A 449 -33.85 4.77 9.46
CA LYS A 449 -33.17 3.51 9.71
C LYS A 449 -33.03 2.80 8.38
N GLY A 450 -31.83 2.35 8.08
CA GLY A 450 -31.51 1.65 6.84
C GLY A 450 -30.05 1.20 6.85
N PRO A 451 -29.65 0.32 5.91
CA PRO A 451 -28.28 -0.16 5.80
C PRO A 451 -27.36 1.00 5.34
N THR A 452 -26.96 1.85 6.28
CA THR A 452 -26.07 2.98 6.04
C THR A 452 -24.93 2.96 7.04
N ASN A 453 -23.74 3.29 6.55
CA ASN A 453 -22.50 3.23 7.30
C ASN A 453 -21.68 4.50 7.06
N ALA A 454 -20.93 4.93 8.06
CA ALA A 454 -19.83 5.87 7.88
C ALA A 454 -18.52 5.19 8.27
N VAL A 455 -17.43 5.56 7.62
CA VAL A 455 -16.09 5.25 8.10
C VAL A 455 -15.49 6.50 8.69
N VAL A 456 -15.03 6.38 9.94
CA VAL A 456 -14.35 7.45 10.67
C VAL A 456 -12.97 6.95 11.08
N GLU A 457 -11.94 7.71 10.75
CA GLU A 457 -10.54 7.36 11.01
C GLU A 457 -9.82 8.53 11.70
N THR A 458 -9.31 8.27 12.90
CA THR A 458 -8.44 9.19 13.64
C THR A 458 -7.00 8.85 13.34
N THR A 459 -6.24 9.78 12.78
CA THR A 459 -4.84 9.62 12.38
C THR A 459 -3.94 10.50 13.24
N LEU A 460 -2.91 9.89 13.82
CA LEU A 460 -1.83 10.57 14.52
C LEU A 460 -0.61 10.56 13.61
N ARG A 461 -0.10 11.73 13.24
CA ARG A 461 1.17 11.86 12.52
C ARG A 461 2.17 12.57 13.43
N TYR A 462 3.39 12.05 13.49
CA TYR A 462 4.41 12.53 14.40
C TYR A 462 5.79 12.16 13.87
N ASN A 463 6.82 12.84 14.34
CA ASN A 463 8.20 12.48 14.02
C ASN A 463 8.86 11.84 15.23
N ILE A 464 9.81 10.93 14.99
CA ILE A 464 10.65 10.35 16.05
C ILE A 464 12.13 10.61 15.75
N MET A 465 12.93 10.89 16.78
CA MET A 465 14.38 11.08 16.61
C MET A 465 15.19 9.80 16.79
N GLU A 466 14.57 8.77 17.37
CA GLU A 466 15.26 7.52 17.67
C GLU A 466 15.62 6.78 16.38
N LYS A 467 16.85 6.27 16.35
CA LYS A 467 17.33 5.41 15.27
C LYS A 467 16.62 4.07 15.37
N VAL A 468 16.04 3.64 14.27
CA VAL A 468 15.44 2.31 14.17
C VAL A 468 16.52 1.35 13.70
N ARG A 469 16.63 0.21 14.37
CA ARG A 469 17.44 -0.91 13.90
C ARG A 469 16.64 -2.18 14.07
N THR A 470 16.03 -2.63 12.97
CA THR A 470 15.57 -4.01 12.87
C THR A 470 16.75 -4.92 12.54
N ASN A 471 16.57 -6.23 12.66
CA ASN A 471 17.59 -7.22 12.34
C ASN A 471 17.83 -7.38 10.82
N ARG A 472 16.99 -6.79 9.94
CA ARG A 472 17.04 -7.02 8.48
C ARG A 472 18.15 -6.23 7.78
N TYR A 473 18.48 -5.02 8.23
CA TYR A 473 19.49 -4.16 7.59
C TYR A 473 20.55 -3.66 8.57
N ILE A 474 21.78 -3.55 8.07
CA ILE A 474 22.88 -2.81 8.68
C ILE A 474 23.14 -1.61 7.77
N LEU A 475 23.02 -0.42 8.33
CA LEU A 475 23.24 0.84 7.64
C LEU A 475 24.36 1.62 8.33
N ASP A 476 25.42 1.88 7.60
CA ASP A 476 26.56 2.70 8.00
C ASP A 476 26.88 3.73 6.93
N PHE A 477 27.57 4.80 7.30
CA PHE A 477 27.99 5.81 6.34
C PHE A 477 29.23 6.57 6.83
N THR A 478 29.93 7.18 5.88
CA THR A 478 30.93 8.22 6.16
C THR A 478 30.55 9.52 5.47
N GLN A 479 30.95 10.66 6.06
CA GLN A 479 30.57 11.98 5.58
C GLN A 479 31.80 12.84 5.33
N THR A 480 31.86 13.43 4.14
CA THR A 480 32.86 14.45 3.78
C THR A 480 32.14 15.75 3.43
N GLN A 481 32.62 16.89 3.92
CA GLN A 481 32.01 18.20 3.65
C GLN A 481 33.06 19.21 3.21
N THR A 482 32.70 20.00 2.20
CA THR A 482 33.44 21.15 1.69
C THR A 482 32.53 22.38 1.67
N LYS A 483 33.04 23.54 1.24
CA LYS A 483 32.21 24.76 1.10
C LYS A 483 31.11 24.64 0.05
N ALA A 484 31.33 23.88 -1.02
CA ALA A 484 30.43 23.81 -2.17
C ALA A 484 29.56 22.55 -2.20
N ARG A 485 29.95 21.50 -1.47
CA ARG A 485 29.27 20.21 -1.46
C ARG A 485 29.52 19.40 -0.21
N PHE A 486 28.63 18.46 0.10
CA PHE A 486 28.91 17.33 0.98
C PHE A 486 28.69 16.01 0.26
N ILE A 487 29.32 14.96 0.75
CA ILE A 487 29.29 13.61 0.21
C ILE A 487 28.97 12.65 1.35
N LEU A 488 28.04 11.74 1.11
CA LEU A 488 27.75 10.60 1.95
C LEU A 488 28.15 9.34 1.20
N ASP A 489 29.14 8.61 1.73
CA ASP A 489 29.46 7.26 1.28
C ASP A 489 28.73 6.28 2.20
N ILE A 490 27.65 5.67 1.70
CA ILE A 490 26.67 4.89 2.45
C ILE A 490 26.88 3.41 2.15
N SER A 491 27.07 2.61 3.19
CA SER A 491 27.20 1.16 3.13
C SER A 491 25.93 0.51 3.68
N ILE A 492 25.32 -0.36 2.88
CA ILE A 492 24.11 -1.08 3.27
C ILE A 492 24.37 -2.57 3.14
N LYS A 493 24.11 -3.31 4.21
CA LYS A 493 24.17 -4.77 4.22
C LYS A 493 22.86 -5.32 4.75
N ALA A 494 22.49 -6.51 4.30
CA ALA A 494 21.52 -7.30 5.02
C ALA A 494 22.24 -8.58 5.53
N PRO A 495 22.31 -8.83 6.84
CA PRO A 495 23.14 -9.92 7.39
C PRO A 495 22.44 -11.28 7.37
N HIS A 496 21.11 -11.35 7.20
CA HIS A 496 20.35 -12.60 7.20
C HIS A 496 20.18 -13.17 5.78
N GLY A 497 20.60 -14.42 5.57
CA GLY A 497 20.75 -15.07 4.26
C GLY A 497 19.46 -15.52 3.56
N GLU A 498 18.29 -14.97 3.89
CA GLU A 498 17.11 -15.17 3.07
C GLU A 498 17.23 -14.34 1.79
N LYS A 499 16.74 -14.86 0.64
CA LYS A 499 16.58 -14.08 -0.60
C LYS A 499 15.64 -12.89 -0.33
N ARG A 500 15.99 -11.71 -0.84
CA ARG A 500 15.64 -10.40 -0.27
C ARG A 500 14.85 -9.57 -1.25
N SER A 501 13.80 -8.93 -0.78
CA SER A 501 12.91 -8.08 -1.56
C SER A 501 13.60 -6.78 -2.06
N MET A 502 12.86 -5.98 -2.84
CA MET A 502 13.27 -4.63 -3.22
C MET A 502 13.49 -3.75 -1.98
N SER A 503 14.55 -2.95 -1.99
CA SER A 503 14.88 -2.04 -0.87
C SER A 503 14.90 -0.58 -1.32
N ILE A 504 14.55 0.33 -0.42
CA ILE A 504 14.66 1.77 -0.66
C ILE A 504 15.63 2.38 0.34
N LEU A 505 16.61 3.13 -0.16
CA LEU A 505 17.40 4.09 0.61
C LEU A 505 16.77 5.48 0.46
N ALA A 506 16.32 6.05 1.57
CA ALA A 506 15.84 7.41 1.68
C ALA A 506 16.85 8.28 2.43
N VAL A 507 17.32 9.36 1.80
CA VAL A 507 18.25 10.33 2.36
C VAL A 507 17.60 11.70 2.42
N GLU A 508 17.28 12.16 3.63
CA GLU A 508 16.71 13.50 3.82
C GLU A 508 17.71 14.57 3.42
N LEU A 509 17.28 15.57 2.67
CA LEU A 509 18.13 16.64 2.19
C LEU A 509 18.39 17.68 3.28
N ALA A 510 19.65 18.09 3.40
CA ALA A 510 19.99 19.29 4.16
C ALA A 510 19.46 20.53 3.43
N ALA A 511 18.89 21.47 4.18
CA ALA A 511 18.31 22.68 3.60
C ALA A 511 19.39 23.51 2.89
N GLY A 512 19.09 23.96 1.67
CA GLY A 512 20.05 24.66 0.82
C GLY A 512 20.97 23.72 0.02
N TYR A 513 20.70 22.42 -0.03
CA TYR A 513 21.43 21.47 -0.87
C TYR A 513 20.51 20.71 -1.83
N PHE A 514 21.07 20.21 -2.93
CA PHE A 514 20.40 19.32 -3.87
C PHE A 514 21.33 18.16 -4.27
N PRO A 515 20.80 16.94 -4.50
CA PRO A 515 21.63 15.80 -4.90
C PRO A 515 22.02 15.86 -6.38
N ASP A 516 23.20 15.34 -6.68
CA ASP A 516 23.65 15.03 -8.03
C ASP A 516 23.17 13.63 -8.42
N LEU A 517 22.09 13.57 -9.20
CA LEU A 517 21.47 12.31 -9.63
C LEU A 517 22.27 11.60 -10.73
N GLU A 518 23.05 12.33 -11.53
CA GLU A 518 23.85 11.74 -12.62
C GLU A 518 24.94 10.83 -12.03
N SER A 519 25.59 11.29 -10.96
CA SER A 519 26.58 10.51 -10.21
C SER A 519 26.02 9.20 -9.62
N LEU A 520 24.71 9.11 -9.38
CA LEU A 520 24.05 7.89 -8.90
C LEU A 520 23.68 6.95 -10.04
N GLY A 521 23.45 7.47 -11.25
CA GLY A 521 23.06 6.70 -12.43
C GLY A 521 24.15 5.74 -12.93
N ASP A 522 25.40 5.98 -12.57
CA ASP A 522 26.54 5.11 -12.92
C ASP A 522 26.68 3.89 -11.99
N ASN A 523 25.92 3.83 -10.89
CA ASN A 523 25.98 2.72 -9.94
C ASN A 523 25.13 1.53 -10.42
N ILE A 524 25.79 0.40 -10.69
CA ILE A 524 25.14 -0.82 -11.20
C ILE A 524 24.08 -1.43 -10.28
N PHE A 525 24.11 -1.10 -8.99
CA PHE A 525 23.16 -1.60 -7.99
C PHE A 525 21.90 -0.73 -7.91
N ILE A 526 21.91 0.48 -8.47
CA ILE A 526 20.80 1.43 -8.38
C ILE A 526 19.89 1.23 -9.59
N SER A 527 18.64 0.88 -9.33
CA SER A 527 17.62 0.74 -10.37
C SER A 527 17.00 2.07 -10.78
N LEU A 528 16.82 2.96 -9.79
CA LEU A 528 16.24 4.29 -9.96
C LEU A 528 16.72 5.19 -8.81
N ALA A 529 16.97 6.45 -9.11
CA ALA A 529 17.14 7.49 -8.10
C ALA A 529 16.27 8.70 -8.45
N GLU A 530 15.53 9.23 -7.48
CA GLU A 530 14.69 10.40 -7.67
C GLU A 530 14.63 11.25 -6.41
N VAL A 531 14.25 12.53 -6.57
CA VAL A 531 14.00 13.44 -5.44
C VAL A 531 12.52 13.73 -5.37
N ARG A 532 11.93 13.51 -4.20
CA ARG A 532 10.55 13.91 -3.90
C ARG A 532 10.58 14.77 -2.64
N GLU A 533 9.96 15.94 -2.73
CA GLU A 533 10.00 16.95 -1.68
C GLU A 533 11.46 17.27 -1.27
N ASP A 534 11.82 16.99 -0.01
CA ASP A 534 13.15 17.19 0.56
C ASP A 534 13.85 15.85 0.85
N THR A 535 13.57 14.79 0.08
CA THR A 535 14.21 13.47 0.25
C THR A 535 14.70 12.89 -1.07
N LEU A 536 15.93 12.41 -1.09
CA LEU A 536 16.49 11.57 -2.15
C LEU A 536 16.08 10.11 -1.90
N TYR A 537 15.40 9.51 -2.87
CA TYR A 537 15.05 8.08 -2.87
C TYR A 537 15.94 7.35 -3.87
N VAL A 538 16.57 6.28 -3.41
CA VAL A 538 17.38 5.36 -4.21
C VAL A 538 16.77 3.97 -4.08
N TYR A 539 16.45 3.38 -5.21
CA TYR A 539 15.76 2.10 -5.32
C TYR A 539 16.74 1.01 -5.72
N PHE A 540 16.72 -0.10 -5.00
CA PHE A 540 17.49 -1.30 -5.30
C PHE A 540 16.54 -2.42 -5.69
N ASP A 541 16.82 -3.08 -6.81
CA ASP A 541 16.08 -4.29 -7.22
C ASP A 541 16.25 -5.42 -6.19
N THR A 542 15.42 -6.44 -6.32
CA THR A 542 15.46 -7.65 -5.51
C THR A 542 16.86 -8.27 -5.48
N ASP A 543 17.25 -8.82 -4.33
CA ASP A 543 18.50 -9.55 -4.09
C ASP A 543 19.78 -8.72 -4.31
N VAL A 544 19.67 -7.42 -4.60
CA VAL A 544 20.83 -6.54 -4.80
C VAL A 544 21.57 -6.25 -3.49
N ILE A 545 20.83 -6.00 -2.39
CA ILE A 545 21.44 -5.76 -1.07
C ILE A 545 21.66 -7.10 -0.37
N ASP A 546 22.83 -7.70 -0.57
CA ASP A 546 23.19 -8.99 0.01
C ASP A 546 24.07 -8.86 1.30
N SER A 547 24.70 -9.95 1.74
CA SER A 547 25.60 -9.95 2.90
C SER A 547 26.95 -9.29 2.62
N GLU A 548 27.38 -9.25 1.35
CA GLU A 548 28.56 -8.50 0.91
C GLU A 548 28.27 -6.99 1.02
N GLY A 549 27.03 -6.62 0.67
CA GLY A 549 26.50 -5.26 0.79
C GLY A 549 26.66 -4.42 -0.46
N VAL A 550 26.04 -3.26 -0.44
CA VAL A 550 26.11 -2.26 -1.51
C VAL A 550 26.66 -0.94 -0.98
N GLU A 551 27.41 -0.25 -1.83
CA GLU A 551 27.96 1.06 -1.56
C GLU A 551 27.28 2.11 -2.45
N VAL A 552 26.79 3.17 -1.83
CA VAL A 552 26.18 4.32 -2.51
C VAL A 552 26.92 5.59 -2.14
N ARG A 553 27.54 6.22 -3.15
CA ARG A 553 28.12 7.55 -3.03
C ARG A 553 27.09 8.60 -3.45
N ALA A 554 26.47 9.26 -2.48
CA ALA A 554 25.54 10.36 -2.72
C ALA A 554 26.25 11.71 -2.57
N ILE A 555 26.28 12.50 -3.65
CA ILE A 555 26.92 13.82 -3.70
C ILE A 555 25.83 14.89 -3.66
N PHE A 556 25.98 15.88 -2.78
CA PHE A 556 25.02 16.97 -2.61
C PHE A 556 25.71 18.32 -2.78
N GLN A 557 25.20 19.13 -3.69
CA GLN A 557 25.75 20.44 -4.02
C GLN A 557 24.95 21.56 -3.35
N VAL A 558 25.62 22.65 -2.98
CA VAL A 558 24.98 23.83 -2.41
C VAL A 558 24.10 24.51 -3.47
N LYS A 559 22.86 24.83 -3.11
CA LYS A 559 21.95 25.62 -3.96
C LYS A 559 22.50 27.04 -4.13
N PRO A 560 22.23 27.72 -5.27
CA PRO A 560 22.61 29.12 -5.46
C PRO A 560 22.07 30.07 -4.38
N SER A 561 20.96 29.71 -3.73
CA SER A 561 20.37 30.42 -2.59
C SER A 561 21.21 30.34 -1.30
N GLY A 562 22.29 29.56 -1.28
CA GLY A 562 23.11 29.29 -0.11
C GLY A 562 22.57 28.17 0.78
N ALA A 563 23.41 27.78 1.75
CA ALA A 563 23.10 26.81 2.80
C ALA A 563 22.75 27.51 4.12
N LEU A 564 21.97 26.85 4.99
CA LEU A 564 21.63 27.40 6.29
C LEU A 564 22.85 27.50 7.22
N THR A 565 22.89 28.57 8.02
CA THR A 565 23.92 28.82 9.04
C THR A 565 23.76 27.96 10.29
N LYS A 566 22.66 27.22 10.46
CA LYS A 566 22.43 26.28 11.57
C LYS A 566 21.84 24.96 11.05
N PRO A 567 22.69 24.05 10.56
CA PRO A 567 22.22 22.76 10.05
C PRO A 567 21.65 21.89 11.17
N LYS A 568 20.45 21.34 10.94
CA LYS A 568 19.81 20.36 11.82
C LYS A 568 20.20 18.93 11.43
N PRO A 569 20.13 17.95 12.35
CA PRO A 569 20.30 16.54 12.01
C PRO A 569 19.30 16.09 10.94
N ARG A 570 19.75 15.19 10.05
CA ARG A 570 18.97 14.60 8.96
C ARG A 570 19.09 13.09 8.96
N PHE A 571 18.09 12.40 8.45
CA PHE A 571 18.08 10.93 8.46
C PHE A 571 18.55 10.31 7.14
N ILE A 572 19.25 9.19 7.29
CA ILE A 572 19.49 8.18 6.26
C ILE A 572 18.70 6.95 6.70
N ARG A 573 17.85 6.42 5.83
CA ARG A 573 17.01 5.27 6.13
C ARG A 573 17.11 4.26 5.00
N VAL A 574 17.25 3.00 5.35
CA VAL A 574 16.99 1.89 4.43
C VAL A 574 15.82 1.09 4.95
N TYR A 575 14.88 0.75 4.08
CA TYR A 575 13.73 -0.07 4.44
C TYR A 575 13.33 -0.98 3.28
N ASP A 576 12.70 -2.09 3.64
CA ASP A 576 12.11 -3.02 2.70
C ASP A 576 10.90 -2.35 2.01
N PHE A 577 10.84 -2.43 0.67
CA PHE A 577 9.75 -1.82 -0.08
C PHE A 577 8.40 -2.45 0.23
N TYR A 578 8.39 -3.77 0.44
CA TYR A 578 7.20 -4.58 0.63
C TYR A 578 6.78 -4.60 2.09
N GLU A 579 7.72 -4.54 3.01
CA GLU A 579 7.44 -4.55 4.45
C GLU A 579 8.19 -3.43 5.16
N PRO A 580 7.75 -2.16 5.02
CA PRO A 580 8.49 -0.99 5.49
C PRO A 580 8.78 -0.95 6.99
N GLN A 581 8.12 -1.80 7.79
CA GLN A 581 8.47 -2.01 9.20
C GLN A 581 9.89 -2.56 9.40
N TYR A 582 10.46 -3.25 8.41
CA TYR A 582 11.85 -3.70 8.46
C TYR A 582 12.75 -2.61 7.89
N GLU A 583 13.31 -1.82 8.80
CA GLU A 583 14.19 -0.72 8.44
C GLU A 583 15.42 -0.61 9.34
N ALA A 584 16.42 0.12 8.85
CA ALA A 584 17.52 0.65 9.63
C ALA A 584 17.68 2.14 9.33
N SER A 585 17.91 2.94 10.36
CA SER A 585 18.12 4.38 10.21
C SER A 585 19.36 4.89 10.95
N GLN A 586 19.95 5.94 10.38
CA GLN A 586 21.10 6.66 10.90
C GLN A 586 20.85 8.16 10.76
N THR A 587 21.59 8.97 11.52
CA THR A 587 21.52 10.43 11.46
C THR A 587 22.86 11.00 11.02
N TYR A 588 22.81 12.02 10.16
CA TYR A 588 23.96 12.82 9.75
C TYR A 588 23.71 14.30 10.00
N THR A 589 24.77 15.06 10.26
CA THR A 589 24.68 16.50 10.54
C THR A 589 25.80 17.21 9.81
N LEU A 590 25.48 18.30 9.11
CA LEU A 590 26.50 19.13 8.45
C LEU A 590 27.23 19.99 9.48
N LYS A 591 28.53 20.20 9.27
CA LYS A 591 29.31 21.19 10.02
C LYS A 591 28.81 22.58 9.66
N GLN A 592 28.69 23.42 10.69
CA GLN A 592 28.41 24.83 10.52
C GLN A 592 29.56 25.48 9.74
N VAL A 593 29.24 26.10 8.61
CA VAL A 593 30.22 26.95 7.89
C VAL A 593 30.20 28.29 8.62
N GLY A 594 31.30 28.68 9.27
CA GLY A 594 31.36 29.92 10.03
C GLY A 594 31.12 31.15 9.15
N ASP A 595 30.46 32.17 9.72
CA ASP A 595 30.13 33.44 9.04
C ASP A 595 31.38 34.13 8.45
N ASP A 596 32.56 33.92 9.05
CA ASP A 596 33.82 34.56 8.65
C ASP A 596 34.46 34.00 7.37
N GLU A 597 33.92 32.90 6.82
CA GLU A 597 34.55 32.18 5.70
C GLU A 597 33.77 32.22 4.38
N PHE A 598 32.61 32.89 4.35
CA PHE A 598 31.78 33.04 3.15
C PHE A 598 32.17 34.26 2.29
N CYS A 599 32.72 35.33 2.88
CA CYS A 599 33.11 36.54 2.15
C CYS A 599 34.61 36.57 1.75
N SER A 600 35.36 35.45 1.77
CA SER A 600 36.80 35.46 1.45
C SER A 600 37.18 35.03 0.02
N ASN A 601 36.23 34.71 -0.88
CA ASN A 601 36.58 34.30 -2.25
C ASN A 601 35.52 34.61 -3.33
N VAL A 602 34.93 35.81 -3.32
CA VAL A 602 34.24 36.34 -4.51
C VAL A 602 34.58 37.82 -4.65
N GLY A 603 35.37 38.15 -5.66
CA GLY A 603 35.70 39.52 -6.06
C GLY A 603 34.53 40.24 -6.76
N ASP A 604 33.33 40.19 -6.19
CA ASP A 604 32.19 40.98 -6.65
C ASP A 604 31.36 41.49 -5.47
N VAL A 605 31.41 42.80 -5.27
CA VAL A 605 31.01 43.56 -4.06
C VAL A 605 29.47 43.72 -3.93
N GLY A 606 28.69 42.76 -4.43
CA GLY A 606 27.22 42.91 -4.55
C GLY A 606 26.38 42.17 -3.50
N VAL A 607 26.89 41.08 -2.91
CA VAL A 607 26.01 40.07 -2.24
C VAL A 607 26.12 40.04 -0.71
N CYS A 608 27.23 40.48 -0.09
CA CYS A 608 27.36 40.47 1.39
C CYS A 608 26.54 41.59 2.11
N ALA A 609 25.91 42.54 1.39
CA ALA A 609 25.23 43.70 2.00
C ALA A 609 23.83 43.43 2.60
N ILE A 610 23.26 42.24 2.42
CA ILE A 610 21.88 41.94 2.90
C ILE A 610 21.89 41.23 4.27
N LEU A 611 23.02 40.67 4.72
CA LEU A 611 23.09 39.89 5.96
C LEU A 611 23.43 40.72 7.21
N HIS A 612 24.06 41.89 7.07
CA HIS A 612 24.40 42.73 8.23
C HIS A 612 23.23 43.56 8.79
N SER A 613 22.10 43.70 8.08
CA SER A 613 20.99 44.54 8.55
C SER A 613 19.95 43.82 9.42
N GLN A 614 20.12 42.52 9.71
CA GLN A 614 19.19 41.77 10.57
C GLN A 614 19.76 41.41 11.96
N SER A 615 21.05 41.65 12.22
CA SER A 615 21.65 41.42 13.55
C SER A 615 21.57 42.63 14.49
N THR A 616 20.99 43.75 14.06
CA THR A 616 20.81 44.96 14.88
C THR A 616 19.36 45.45 14.86
N MET A 617 18.41 44.58 15.22
CA MET A 617 17.13 44.99 15.81
C MET A 617 16.74 43.93 16.84
N ASN A 618 17.17 44.16 18.08
CA ASN A 618 16.54 43.58 19.27
C ASN A 618 15.15 44.20 19.46
#